data_AF-A0A7D9L2W4-F1
#
_entry.id   AF-A0A7D9L2W4-F1
#
_cell.length_a   1.000
_cell.length_b   1.000
_cell.length_c   1.000
_cell.angle_alpha   90.00
_cell.angle_beta   90.00
_cell.angle_gamma   90.00
#
_symmetry.space_group_name_H-M   'P 1'
#
loop_
_entity.id
_entity.type
_entity.pdbx_description
1 polymer ?
#
loop_
_entity_poly.entity_id
_entity_poly.type
_entity_poly.pdbx_seq_one_letter_code
_entity_poly.pdbx_strand_id
1 'polypeptide(L)'
;MAMYQYGFEEDRFQQAVSQYFKCVICRNVLRDPVTCRDHQHLFCRACITTHLANFERCPSCHQELNVETLREAPRVVTNVLSELKIRCDFYKRGCPKFVELGDLEKHCKECEFGPAMCSNQGCYLDVNRRDLMYHERAVCERRRVECHNCVELRQEMGTMKQTLTGMNEKLDMAAGNEEMKCDLTEMAKQLERISMQLQHGGGMNTKSKVIVAGGLHDEEEVLNSVEMFDLSKRAWTLLQPMNEGRAGASAVVYNNQMIVSGGCDIEANITNSIEALANVDEVSRLSMWENIPAKLPCKLGEHQTVVYNDNLIVVGGKSDDSDDILHFDNISEVSLVPPYTSKLLASMPQKIADHGMECFDDKLVIVGGGNPSTEDDNKVVMYDVSKNECKEFAPLPYPVGLMATVRWHDNVIVLGGAHHDDEALNKVSIYNVKTQKCHMLPPMLYKRKGCTAVLVDNMIIVMGGLDENDQCLKSVESFNFSRYTWEELPSMHEARAHAISIAC
;
A
#
# COMPACT_ATOMS: atom_id res chain seq x y z
N MET A 1 -7.32 7.39 -33.56
CA MET A 1 -7.55 6.13 -34.30
C MET A 1 -6.29 5.85 -35.10
N ALA A 2 -5.56 4.78 -34.79
CA ALA A 2 -4.41 4.38 -35.58
C ALA A 2 -4.89 4.06 -37.00
N MET A 3 -4.52 4.91 -37.97
CA MET A 3 -4.68 4.60 -39.39
C MET A 3 -3.75 3.42 -39.69
N TYR A 4 -4.29 2.20 -39.73
CA TYR A 4 -3.51 1.03 -40.14
C TYR A 4 -3.04 1.22 -41.58
N GLN A 5 -1.74 1.47 -41.77
CA GLN A 5 -1.15 1.70 -43.09
C GLN A 5 -0.95 0.41 -43.92
N TYR A 6 -1.08 -0.78 -43.31
CA TYR A 6 -0.72 -2.06 -43.93
C TYR A 6 -1.72 -3.20 -43.62
N GLY A 7 -1.44 -4.40 -44.14
CA GLY A 7 -2.23 -5.62 -43.90
C GLY A 7 -2.23 -6.06 -42.43
N PHE A 8 -3.10 -7.00 -42.08
CA PHE A 8 -3.21 -7.55 -40.74
C PHE A 8 -2.05 -8.49 -40.41
N GLU A 9 -1.40 -8.29 -39.26
CA GLU A 9 -0.35 -9.18 -38.76
C GLU A 9 -0.90 -10.61 -38.55
N GLU A 10 -0.13 -11.62 -38.93
CA GLU A 10 -0.58 -13.01 -38.95
C GLU A 10 -0.80 -13.59 -37.55
N ASP A 11 -0.02 -13.13 -36.56
CA ASP A 11 -0.12 -13.54 -35.15
C ASP A 11 -1.44 -13.13 -34.47
N ARG A 12 -2.19 -12.21 -35.09
CA ARG A 12 -3.52 -11.83 -34.64
C ARG A 12 -4.59 -12.87 -34.97
N PHE A 13 -4.35 -13.76 -35.93
CA PHE A 13 -5.33 -14.74 -36.34
C PHE A 13 -5.29 -15.98 -35.44
N GLN A 14 -6.45 -16.58 -35.20
CA GLN A 14 -6.55 -17.77 -34.35
C GLN A 14 -5.88 -19.00 -34.98
N GLN A 15 -5.80 -19.02 -36.31
CA GLN A 15 -5.24 -20.12 -37.09
C GLN A 15 -4.28 -19.55 -38.14
N ALA A 16 -3.34 -20.38 -38.60
CA ALA A 16 -2.41 -20.01 -39.66
C ALA A 16 -3.17 -19.63 -40.95
N VAL A 17 -2.80 -18.51 -41.56
CA VAL A 17 -3.47 -17.99 -42.76
C VAL A 17 -2.66 -18.36 -44.00
N SER A 18 -3.33 -18.96 -44.99
CA SER A 18 -2.68 -19.38 -46.23
C SER A 18 -1.99 -18.22 -46.95
N GLN A 19 -0.83 -18.50 -47.56
CA GLN A 19 -0.04 -17.52 -48.31
C GLN A 19 -0.81 -16.82 -49.44
N TYR A 20 -1.84 -17.47 -49.99
CA TYR A 20 -2.69 -16.88 -51.04
C TYR A 20 -3.52 -15.68 -50.56
N PHE A 21 -3.68 -15.53 -49.24
CA PHE A 21 -4.39 -14.42 -48.62
C PHE A 21 -3.44 -13.35 -48.05
N LYS A 22 -2.15 -13.40 -48.42
CA LYS A 22 -1.15 -12.42 -48.00
C LYS A 22 -0.87 -11.42 -49.11
N CYS A 23 -0.70 -10.17 -48.74
CA CYS A 23 -0.34 -9.10 -49.68
C CYS A 23 1.12 -9.27 -50.13
N VAL A 24 1.37 -9.17 -51.43
CA VAL A 24 2.73 -9.26 -51.99
C VAL A 24 3.66 -8.15 -51.50
N ILE A 25 3.12 -6.98 -51.18
CA ILE A 25 3.90 -5.80 -50.78
C ILE A 25 4.27 -5.86 -49.29
N CYS A 26 3.28 -5.95 -48.40
CA CYS A 26 3.52 -5.91 -46.95
C CYS A 26 3.67 -7.29 -46.31
N ARG A 27 3.45 -8.38 -47.05
CA ARG A 27 3.54 -9.79 -46.61
C ARG A 27 2.57 -10.21 -45.49
N ASN A 28 1.77 -9.27 -45.00
CA ASN A 28 0.70 -9.48 -44.03
C ASN A 28 -0.59 -9.96 -44.70
N VAL A 29 -1.54 -10.44 -43.89
CA VAL A 29 -2.87 -10.85 -44.36
C VAL A 29 -3.60 -9.64 -44.97
N LEU A 30 -4.26 -9.86 -46.10
CA LEU A 30 -4.87 -8.80 -46.89
C LEU A 30 -5.89 -7.98 -46.08
N ARG A 31 -5.78 -6.64 -46.19
CA ARG A 31 -6.74 -5.66 -45.66
C ARG A 31 -7.27 -4.84 -46.82
N ASP A 32 -8.60 -4.77 -46.96
CA ASP A 32 -9.27 -4.12 -48.11
C ASP A 32 -8.63 -4.57 -49.44
N PRO A 33 -8.80 -5.87 -49.80
CA PRO A 33 -8.07 -6.50 -50.89
C PRO A 33 -8.53 -5.96 -52.25
N VAL A 34 -7.56 -5.52 -53.05
CA VAL A 34 -7.74 -5.11 -54.45
C VAL A 34 -6.86 -5.95 -55.36
N THR A 35 -7.16 -5.90 -56.65
CA THR A 35 -6.48 -6.72 -57.64
C THR A 35 -6.18 -5.99 -58.95
N CYS A 36 -5.13 -6.45 -59.65
CA CYS A 36 -4.79 -5.95 -60.98
C CYS A 36 -5.75 -6.51 -62.04
N ARG A 37 -5.92 -5.77 -63.14
CA ARG A 37 -6.93 -6.02 -64.17
C ARG A 37 -6.85 -7.41 -64.81
N ASP A 38 -5.66 -7.85 -65.18
CA ASP A 38 -5.48 -8.96 -66.14
C ASP A 38 -4.93 -10.25 -65.52
N HIS A 39 -4.30 -10.19 -64.34
CA HIS A 39 -3.60 -11.34 -63.74
C HIS A 39 -4.00 -11.62 -62.28
N GLN A 40 -4.98 -10.90 -61.74
CA GLN A 40 -5.59 -11.16 -60.43
C GLN A 40 -4.62 -11.22 -59.22
N HIS A 41 -3.48 -10.52 -59.28
CA HIS A 41 -2.58 -10.40 -58.12
C HIS A 41 -3.26 -9.57 -57.01
N LEU A 42 -3.18 -10.02 -55.76
CA LEU A 42 -3.89 -9.43 -54.63
C LEU A 42 -2.98 -8.52 -53.80
N PHE A 43 -3.50 -7.34 -53.44
CA PHE A 43 -2.80 -6.35 -52.62
C PHE A 43 -3.75 -5.75 -51.59
N CYS A 44 -3.22 -5.28 -50.46
CA CYS A 44 -3.98 -4.34 -49.62
C CYS A 44 -4.09 -3.01 -50.38
N ARG A 45 -5.27 -2.36 -50.38
CA ARG A 45 -5.49 -1.08 -51.08
C ARG A 45 -4.43 -0.03 -50.73
N ALA A 46 -4.20 0.21 -49.44
CA ALA A 46 -3.21 1.19 -48.98
C ALA A 46 -1.79 0.89 -49.51
N CYS A 47 -1.38 -0.39 -49.51
CA CYS A 47 -0.07 -0.82 -49.99
C CYS A 47 0.10 -0.54 -51.49
N ILE A 48 -0.87 -0.94 -52.31
CA ILE A 48 -0.77 -0.75 -53.76
C ILE A 48 -0.93 0.71 -54.14
N THR A 49 -1.81 1.48 -53.50
CA THR A 49 -1.95 2.93 -53.76
C THR A 49 -0.64 3.66 -53.47
N THR A 50 0.06 3.31 -52.39
CA THR A 50 1.38 3.89 -52.06
C THR A 50 2.45 3.51 -53.10
N HIS A 51 2.43 2.27 -53.58
CA HIS A 51 3.35 1.83 -54.64
C HIS A 51 3.08 2.58 -55.95
N LEU A 52 1.82 2.67 -56.35
CA LEU A 52 1.39 3.31 -57.59
C LEU A 52 1.63 4.82 -57.63
N ALA A 53 1.75 5.47 -56.46
CA ALA A 53 2.17 6.86 -56.39
C ALA A 53 3.60 7.09 -56.92
N ASN A 54 4.45 6.05 -56.92
CA ASN A 54 5.84 6.13 -57.36
C ASN A 54 6.10 5.29 -58.63
N PHE A 55 5.29 4.25 -58.87
CA PHE A 55 5.50 3.28 -59.94
C PHE A 55 4.16 2.86 -60.55
N GLU A 56 3.85 3.30 -61.76
CA GLU A 56 2.59 2.99 -62.48
C GLU A 56 2.54 1.56 -63.06
N ARG A 57 2.99 0.58 -62.28
CA ARG A 57 3.06 -0.83 -62.68
C ARG A 57 2.69 -1.76 -61.52
N CYS A 58 2.19 -2.93 -61.87
CA CYS A 58 1.94 -4.00 -60.91
C CYS A 58 3.27 -4.55 -60.35
N PRO A 59 3.44 -4.65 -59.01
CA PRO A 59 4.65 -5.22 -58.40
C PRO A 59 4.96 -6.67 -58.81
N SER A 60 3.94 -7.43 -59.20
CA SER A 60 4.05 -8.87 -59.44
C SER A 60 4.22 -9.24 -60.92
N CYS A 61 3.53 -8.54 -61.83
CA CYS A 61 3.56 -8.84 -63.26
C CYS A 61 4.15 -7.74 -64.13
N HIS A 62 4.52 -6.60 -63.54
CA HIS A 62 5.12 -5.44 -64.21
C HIS A 62 4.29 -4.81 -65.34
N GLN A 63 3.02 -5.20 -65.49
CA GLN A 63 2.07 -4.58 -66.40
C GLN A 63 1.64 -3.21 -65.87
N GLU A 64 1.29 -2.31 -66.80
CA GLU A 64 0.77 -0.97 -66.46
C GLU A 64 -0.44 -1.09 -65.54
N LEU A 65 -0.38 -0.36 -64.43
CA LEU A 65 -1.43 -0.34 -63.42
C LEU A 65 -1.42 1.04 -62.78
N ASN A 66 -2.60 1.64 -62.63
CA ASN A 66 -2.79 2.91 -61.95
C ASN A 66 -3.97 2.79 -60.98
N VAL A 67 -4.14 3.79 -60.11
CA VAL A 67 -5.15 3.73 -59.04
C VAL A 67 -6.57 3.60 -59.61
N GLU A 68 -6.84 4.18 -60.79
CA GLU A 68 -8.15 4.15 -61.46
C GLU A 68 -8.47 2.79 -62.10
N THR A 69 -7.46 2.00 -62.44
CA THR A 69 -7.61 0.69 -63.09
C THR A 69 -7.62 -0.50 -62.12
N LEU A 70 -7.45 -0.24 -60.83
CA LEU A 70 -7.59 -1.25 -59.77
C LEU A 70 -9.01 -1.78 -59.70
N ARG A 71 -9.13 -3.10 -59.51
CA ARG A 71 -10.42 -3.78 -59.31
C ARG A 71 -10.54 -4.28 -57.88
N GLU A 72 -11.78 -4.39 -57.41
CA GLU A 72 -12.08 -5.10 -56.16
C GLU A 72 -11.68 -6.58 -56.27
N ALA A 73 -11.22 -7.15 -55.16
CA ALA A 73 -10.91 -8.58 -55.14
C ALA A 73 -12.18 -9.43 -55.40
N PRO A 74 -12.04 -10.65 -55.96
CA PRO A 74 -13.16 -11.55 -56.17
C PRO A 74 -13.93 -11.83 -54.88
N ARG A 75 -15.27 -11.92 -54.96
CA ARG A 75 -16.16 -12.13 -53.79
C ARG A 75 -15.78 -13.36 -52.96
N VAL A 76 -15.28 -14.41 -53.61
CA VAL A 76 -14.82 -15.62 -52.92
C VAL A 76 -13.66 -15.30 -51.96
N VAL A 77 -12.71 -14.46 -52.39
CA VAL A 77 -11.58 -14.04 -51.55
C VAL A 77 -12.06 -13.21 -50.38
N THR A 78 -12.96 -12.24 -50.61
CA THR A 78 -13.49 -11.40 -49.52
C THR A 78 -14.32 -12.20 -48.53
N ASN A 79 -15.10 -13.19 -48.98
CA ASN A 79 -15.90 -14.03 -48.11
C ASN A 79 -15.02 -14.91 -47.22
N VAL A 80 -14.04 -15.61 -47.82
CA VAL A 80 -13.12 -16.47 -47.05
C VAL A 80 -12.31 -15.65 -46.05
N LEU A 81 -11.84 -14.46 -46.44
CA LEU A 81 -11.16 -13.55 -45.52
C LEU A 81 -12.07 -13.12 -44.35
N SER A 82 -13.34 -12.83 -44.64
CA SER A 82 -14.29 -12.35 -43.62
C SER A 82 -14.57 -13.40 -42.53
N GLU A 83 -14.54 -14.69 -42.88
CA GLU A 83 -14.74 -15.81 -41.94
C GLU A 83 -13.53 -16.11 -41.05
N LEU A 84 -12.35 -15.54 -41.35
CA LEU A 84 -11.16 -15.75 -40.54
C LEU A 84 -11.34 -15.15 -39.14
N LYS A 85 -11.01 -15.91 -38.12
CA LYS A 85 -11.05 -15.45 -36.72
C LYS A 85 -9.80 -14.66 -36.37
N ILE A 86 -9.99 -13.41 -35.99
CA ILE A 86 -8.94 -12.45 -35.62
C ILE A 86 -9.16 -11.92 -34.21
N ARG A 87 -8.07 -11.72 -33.47
CA ARG A 87 -8.08 -11.09 -32.15
C ARG A 87 -8.48 -9.62 -32.27
N CYS A 88 -9.32 -9.15 -31.35
CA CYS A 88 -9.75 -7.75 -31.26
C CYS A 88 -8.56 -6.75 -31.24
N ASP A 89 -8.71 -5.56 -31.84
CA ASP A 89 -7.68 -4.51 -31.81
C ASP A 89 -7.31 -4.08 -30.37
N PHE A 90 -8.25 -4.21 -29.43
CA PHE A 90 -8.07 -3.83 -28.02
C PHE A 90 -7.60 -4.98 -27.13
N TYR A 91 -6.99 -6.03 -27.68
CA TYR A 91 -6.49 -7.15 -26.87
C TYR A 91 -5.41 -6.72 -25.87
N LYS A 92 -4.56 -5.75 -26.22
CA LYS A 92 -3.57 -5.17 -25.30
C LYS A 92 -4.22 -4.39 -24.15
N ARG A 93 -5.48 -3.96 -24.33
CA ARG A 93 -6.30 -3.32 -23.28
C ARG A 93 -7.15 -4.33 -22.50
N GLY A 94 -6.99 -5.63 -22.77
CA GLY A 94 -7.62 -6.72 -22.02
C GLY A 94 -8.75 -7.45 -22.74
N CYS A 95 -9.09 -7.13 -23.99
CA CYS A 95 -10.14 -7.85 -24.71
C CYS A 95 -9.69 -9.28 -25.10
N PRO A 96 -10.34 -10.36 -24.60
CA PRO A 96 -9.92 -11.72 -24.89
C PRO A 96 -10.56 -12.29 -26.18
N LYS A 97 -11.43 -11.54 -26.85
CA LYS A 97 -12.28 -12.07 -27.93
C LYS A 97 -11.52 -12.22 -29.25
N PHE A 98 -11.72 -13.38 -29.89
CA PHE A 98 -11.53 -13.57 -31.32
C PHE A 98 -12.89 -13.41 -32.01
N VAL A 99 -12.94 -12.61 -33.07
CA VAL A 99 -14.14 -12.33 -33.86
C VAL A 99 -13.87 -12.65 -35.33
N GLU A 100 -14.93 -12.86 -36.10
CA GLU A 100 -14.80 -12.95 -37.56
C GLU A 100 -14.29 -11.61 -38.11
N LEU A 101 -13.35 -11.66 -39.06
CA LEU A 101 -12.70 -10.48 -39.61
C LEU A 101 -13.72 -9.48 -40.20
N GLY A 102 -14.80 -9.99 -40.80
CA GLY A 102 -15.90 -9.16 -41.32
C GLY A 102 -16.63 -8.35 -40.23
N ASP A 103 -16.66 -8.86 -38.99
CA ASP A 103 -17.31 -8.23 -37.85
C ASP A 103 -16.35 -7.44 -36.95
N LEU A 104 -15.04 -7.44 -37.26
CA LEU A 104 -14.02 -6.81 -36.41
C LEU A 104 -14.30 -5.33 -36.15
N GLU A 105 -14.65 -4.57 -37.19
CA GLU A 105 -14.91 -3.13 -37.04
C GLU A 105 -16.14 -2.86 -36.16
N LYS A 106 -17.20 -3.65 -36.35
CA LYS A 106 -18.42 -3.58 -35.54
C LYS A 106 -18.10 -3.91 -34.08
N HIS A 107 -17.36 -5.00 -33.85
CA HIS A 107 -16.91 -5.37 -32.52
C HIS A 107 -16.08 -4.26 -31.87
N CYS A 108 -15.08 -3.70 -32.55
CA CYS A 108 -14.24 -2.64 -31.99
C CYS A 108 -15.05 -1.37 -31.64
N LYS A 109 -16.08 -1.02 -32.43
CA LYS A 109 -16.98 0.10 -32.11
C LYS A 109 -17.71 -0.13 -30.78
N GLU A 110 -18.11 -1.35 -30.48
CA GLU A 110 -18.91 -1.71 -29.29
C GLU A 110 -18.09 -2.33 -28.15
N CYS A 111 -16.80 -2.61 -28.36
CA CYS A 111 -15.94 -3.30 -27.41
C CYS A 111 -15.85 -2.56 -26.07
N GLU A 112 -16.11 -3.28 -24.98
CA GLU A 112 -16.00 -2.80 -23.60
C GLU A 112 -14.59 -2.34 -23.23
N PHE A 113 -13.56 -2.95 -23.84
CA PHE A 113 -12.16 -2.57 -23.69
C PHE A 113 -11.71 -1.55 -24.74
N GLY A 114 -12.64 -1.02 -25.54
CA GLY A 114 -12.40 0.11 -26.43
C GLY A 114 -12.20 1.41 -25.64
N PRO A 115 -11.47 2.40 -26.19
CA PRO A 115 -11.16 3.63 -25.46
C PRO A 115 -12.40 4.51 -25.35
N ALA A 116 -12.57 5.10 -24.17
CA ALA A 116 -13.58 6.10 -23.91
C ALA A 116 -12.97 7.29 -23.17
N MET A 117 -13.39 8.50 -23.54
CA MET A 117 -12.94 9.73 -22.91
C MET A 117 -13.85 10.07 -21.74
N CYS A 118 -13.24 10.48 -20.63
CA CYS A 118 -13.93 10.97 -19.45
C CYS A 118 -14.70 12.27 -19.75
N SER A 119 -15.95 12.36 -19.26
CA SER A 119 -16.82 13.52 -19.43
C SER A 119 -16.53 14.66 -18.44
N ASN A 120 -15.69 14.41 -17.42
CA ASN A 120 -15.33 15.42 -16.43
C ASN A 120 -14.38 16.47 -17.01
N GLN A 121 -14.73 17.75 -16.87
CA GLN A 121 -13.95 18.88 -17.40
C GLN A 121 -12.50 18.83 -16.89
N GLY A 122 -11.55 18.82 -17.83
CA GLY A 122 -10.11 18.82 -17.53
C GLY A 122 -9.51 17.43 -17.23
N CYS A 123 -10.26 16.35 -17.46
CA CYS A 123 -9.71 14.99 -17.51
C CYS A 123 -9.47 14.58 -18.96
N TYR A 124 -8.28 14.03 -19.24
CA TYR A 124 -7.86 13.59 -20.58
C TYR A 124 -7.43 12.11 -20.64
N LEU A 125 -7.77 11.33 -19.60
CA LEU A 125 -7.39 9.93 -19.50
C LEU A 125 -8.22 9.04 -20.44
N ASP A 126 -7.56 8.08 -21.10
CA ASP A 126 -8.15 7.11 -22.00
C ASP A 126 -8.45 5.80 -21.28
N VAL A 127 -9.64 5.71 -20.68
CA VAL A 127 -10.07 4.53 -19.93
C VAL A 127 -10.77 3.51 -20.83
N ASN A 128 -10.91 2.26 -20.35
CA ASN A 128 -11.77 1.29 -21.00
C ASN A 128 -13.23 1.73 -20.87
N ARG A 129 -14.03 1.53 -21.91
CA ARG A 129 -15.45 1.90 -21.91
C ARG A 129 -16.23 1.29 -20.75
N ARG A 130 -15.94 0.03 -20.38
CA ARG A 130 -16.55 -0.63 -19.20
C ARG A 130 -16.23 0.05 -17.87
N ASP A 131 -15.07 0.68 -17.78
CA ASP A 131 -14.58 1.30 -16.55
C ASP A 131 -14.90 2.81 -16.53
N LEU A 132 -15.42 3.37 -17.62
CA LEU A 132 -15.68 4.80 -17.77
C LEU A 132 -16.60 5.33 -16.66
N MET A 133 -17.69 4.63 -16.39
CA MET A 133 -18.67 5.07 -15.38
C MET A 133 -18.07 5.02 -13.97
N TYR A 134 -17.29 3.99 -13.65
CA TYR A 134 -16.57 3.89 -12.38
C TYR A 134 -15.47 4.95 -12.29
N HIS A 135 -14.73 5.19 -13.36
CA HIS A 135 -13.77 6.27 -13.43
C HIS A 135 -14.45 7.61 -13.18
N GLU A 136 -15.43 8.01 -14.00
CA GLU A 136 -16.11 9.31 -13.89
C GLU A 136 -16.73 9.56 -12.51
N ARG A 137 -17.26 8.52 -11.86
CA ARG A 137 -18.01 8.64 -10.61
C ARG A 137 -17.23 8.33 -9.36
N ALA A 138 -16.20 7.49 -9.41
CA ALA A 138 -15.49 6.97 -8.24
C ALA A 138 -14.00 7.32 -8.22
N VAL A 139 -13.33 7.37 -9.37
CA VAL A 139 -11.86 7.47 -9.45
C VAL A 139 -11.37 8.82 -10.00
N CYS A 140 -12.12 9.44 -10.91
CA CYS A 140 -11.68 10.60 -11.67
C CYS A 140 -11.41 11.78 -10.75
N GLU A 141 -10.16 12.24 -10.73
CA GLU A 141 -9.71 13.38 -9.92
C GLU A 141 -10.43 14.69 -10.27
N ARG A 142 -11.06 14.76 -11.43
CA ARG A 142 -11.83 15.92 -11.91
C ARG A 142 -13.34 15.78 -11.72
N ARG A 143 -13.82 14.70 -11.08
CA ARG A 143 -15.25 14.50 -10.83
C ARG A 143 -15.78 15.56 -9.88
N ARG A 144 -16.99 16.04 -10.14
CA ARG A 144 -17.72 16.89 -9.20
C ARG A 144 -18.44 15.99 -8.21
N VAL A 145 -18.15 16.16 -6.92
CA VAL A 145 -18.80 15.41 -5.83
C VAL A 145 -19.74 16.35 -5.09
N GLU A 146 -20.99 15.94 -4.85
CA GLU A 146 -21.92 16.68 -4.00
C GLU A 146 -21.53 16.52 -2.53
N CYS A 147 -21.05 17.60 -1.93
CA CYS A 147 -20.63 17.64 -0.53
C CYS A 147 -21.85 17.52 0.40
N HIS A 148 -22.03 16.34 1.01
CA HIS A 148 -23.11 16.08 1.97
C HIS A 148 -22.77 16.48 3.43
N ASN A 149 -21.49 16.69 3.76
CA ASN A 149 -21.03 17.05 5.11
C ASN A 149 -20.21 18.36 5.16
N CYS A 150 -20.73 19.42 4.53
CA CYS A 150 -20.11 20.76 4.55
C CYS A 150 -19.95 21.37 5.96
N VAL A 151 -20.60 20.80 6.98
CA VAL A 151 -20.50 21.26 8.38
C VAL A 151 -19.23 20.75 9.04
N GLU A 152 -18.92 19.45 8.89
CA GLU A 152 -17.73 18.82 9.47
C GLU A 152 -16.45 19.33 8.80
N LEU A 153 -16.39 19.43 7.47
CA LEU A 153 -15.24 19.99 6.76
C LEU A 153 -14.98 21.46 7.11
N ARG A 154 -16.03 22.26 7.38
CA ARG A 154 -15.86 23.64 7.86
C ARG A 154 -15.45 23.69 9.32
N GLN A 155 -15.89 22.74 10.14
CA GLN A 155 -15.42 22.59 11.51
C GLN A 155 -13.95 22.15 11.52
N GLU A 156 -13.53 21.23 10.66
CA GLU A 156 -12.14 20.78 10.49
C GLU A 156 -11.22 21.87 9.94
N MET A 157 -11.66 22.63 8.93
CA MET A 157 -10.92 23.82 8.47
C MET A 157 -10.90 24.93 9.53
N GLY A 158 -11.95 25.02 10.34
CA GLY A 158 -12.04 25.93 11.48
C GLY A 158 -11.09 25.54 12.61
N THR A 159 -11.04 24.26 12.96
CA THR A 159 -10.11 23.71 13.95
C THR A 159 -8.68 23.83 13.43
N MET A 160 -8.38 23.54 12.16
CA MET A 160 -7.05 23.76 11.54
C MET A 160 -6.60 25.22 11.58
N LYS A 161 -7.51 26.19 11.43
CA LYS A 161 -7.17 27.61 11.62
C LYS A 161 -6.91 27.93 13.08
N GLN A 162 -7.73 27.42 13.99
CA GLN A 162 -7.52 27.58 15.45
C GLN A 162 -6.22 26.92 15.92
N THR A 163 -5.86 25.78 15.35
CA THR A 163 -4.57 25.07 15.49
C THR A 163 -3.40 25.96 15.12
N LEU A 164 -3.41 26.53 13.92
CA LEU A 164 -2.32 27.39 13.45
C LEU A 164 -2.18 28.62 14.33
N THR A 165 -3.31 29.15 14.81
CA THR A 165 -3.32 30.29 15.72
C THR A 165 -2.76 29.92 17.10
N GLY A 166 -3.19 28.80 17.68
CA GLY A 166 -2.70 28.32 18.98
C GLY A 166 -1.26 27.82 18.98
N MET A 167 -0.77 27.29 17.84
CA MET A 167 0.64 26.96 17.65
C MET A 167 1.51 28.22 17.59
N ASN A 168 1.07 29.27 16.89
CA ASN A 168 1.76 30.56 16.86
C ASN A 168 1.80 31.26 18.23
N GLU A 169 0.71 31.20 19.00
CA GLU A 169 0.66 31.75 20.36
C GLU A 169 1.59 30.99 21.33
N LYS A 170 1.72 29.67 21.19
CA LYS A 170 2.65 28.86 21.99
C LYS A 170 4.11 29.02 21.54
N LEU A 171 4.36 29.27 20.25
CA LEU A 171 5.68 29.65 19.70
C LEU A 171 6.21 30.97 20.28
N ASP A 172 5.31 31.89 20.66
CA ASP A 172 5.67 33.15 21.34
C ASP A 172 5.97 32.95 22.83
N MET A 173 5.43 31.90 23.47
CA MET A 173 5.71 31.56 24.88
C MET A 173 6.97 30.71 25.06
N ALA A 174 7.46 30.03 24.01
CA ALA A 174 8.69 29.23 24.01
C ALA A 174 9.98 30.08 23.88
N ALA A 175 10.04 31.20 24.59
CA ALA A 175 11.20 32.10 24.61
C ALA A 175 12.40 31.44 25.31
N GLY A 176 13.18 30.66 24.56
CA GLY A 176 14.47 30.12 25.05
C GLY A 176 15.10 28.99 24.24
N ASN A 177 14.40 28.36 23.28
CA ASN A 177 14.96 27.25 22.50
C ASN A 177 14.73 27.47 20.99
N GLU A 178 15.69 28.14 20.34
CA GLU A 178 15.61 28.52 18.91
C GLU A 178 15.49 27.31 17.97
N GLU A 179 16.00 26.14 18.37
CA GLU A 179 15.95 24.91 17.58
C GLU A 179 14.53 24.31 17.58
N MET A 180 13.90 24.22 18.77
CA MET A 180 12.49 23.82 18.90
C MET A 180 11.54 24.76 18.16
N LYS A 181 11.87 26.06 18.12
CA LYS A 181 11.12 27.06 17.34
C LYS A 181 11.23 26.79 15.85
N CYS A 182 12.41 26.42 15.34
CA CYS A 182 12.64 26.10 13.93
C CYS A 182 11.83 24.87 13.50
N ASP A 183 11.86 23.79 14.29
CA ASP A 183 11.18 22.53 13.95
C ASP A 183 9.66 22.62 14.09
N LEU A 184 9.15 23.32 15.11
CA LEU A 184 7.71 23.63 15.21
C LEU A 184 7.24 24.54 14.07
N THR A 185 8.09 25.47 13.62
CA THR A 185 7.79 26.32 12.45
C THR A 185 7.79 25.50 11.16
N GLU A 186 8.69 24.53 11.03
CA GLU A 186 8.71 23.61 9.87
C GLU A 186 7.51 22.66 9.90
N MET A 187 7.13 22.12 11.06
CA MET A 187 5.88 21.36 11.25
C MET A 187 4.65 22.20 10.91
N ALA A 188 4.59 23.46 11.36
CA ALA A 188 3.49 24.38 11.04
C ALA A 188 3.41 24.67 9.53
N LYS A 189 4.55 24.92 8.87
CA LYS A 189 4.63 25.08 7.40
C LYS A 189 4.20 23.81 6.66
N GLN A 190 4.53 22.64 7.18
CA GLN A 190 4.12 21.36 6.59
C GLN A 190 2.61 21.13 6.74
N LEU A 191 2.03 21.46 7.90
CA LEU A 191 0.58 21.47 8.11
C LEU A 191 -0.13 22.51 7.21
N GLU A 192 0.46 23.68 6.99
CA GLU A 192 -0.06 24.67 6.02
C GLU A 192 -0.04 24.14 4.58
N ARG A 193 1.02 23.43 4.17
CA ARG A 193 1.08 22.78 2.85
C ARG A 193 -0.01 21.71 2.70
N ILE A 194 -0.29 20.93 3.74
CA ILE A 194 -1.36 19.93 3.76
C ILE A 194 -2.75 20.59 3.72
N SER A 195 -2.96 21.66 4.49
CA SER A 195 -4.16 22.51 4.42
C SER A 195 -4.39 23.06 3.01
N MET A 196 -3.32 23.49 2.33
CA MET A 196 -3.40 23.91 0.93
C MET A 196 -3.70 22.73 -0.01
N GLN A 197 -3.19 21.52 0.23
CA GLN A 197 -3.51 20.32 -0.56
C GLN A 197 -4.97 19.87 -0.38
N LEU A 198 -5.51 19.95 0.83
CA LEU A 198 -6.92 19.66 1.14
C LEU A 198 -7.88 20.67 0.46
N GLN A 199 -7.46 21.93 0.30
CA GLN A 199 -8.21 22.95 -0.45
C GLN A 199 -8.27 22.70 -1.97
N HIS A 200 -7.42 21.81 -2.51
CA HIS A 200 -7.34 21.50 -3.95
C HIS A 200 -7.95 20.13 -4.33
N GLY A 201 -8.73 19.50 -3.44
CA GLY A 201 -9.64 18.42 -3.81
C GLY A 201 -9.03 17.01 -3.91
N GLY A 202 -7.95 16.74 -3.19
CA GLY A 202 -7.52 15.35 -2.94
C GLY A 202 -8.46 14.69 -1.95
N GLY A 203 -9.37 13.82 -2.42
CA GLY A 203 -10.19 12.99 -1.54
C GLY A 203 -9.29 12.01 -0.79
N MET A 204 -9.11 12.25 0.50
CA MET A 204 -8.38 11.35 1.38
C MET A 204 -9.32 10.17 1.69
N ASN A 205 -8.88 8.94 1.40
CA ASN A 205 -9.49 7.75 1.98
C ASN A 205 -9.07 7.79 3.46
N THR A 206 -9.81 8.54 4.27
CA THR A 206 -9.49 8.72 5.69
C THR A 206 -9.77 7.40 6.38
N LYS A 207 -8.69 6.67 6.67
CA LYS A 207 -8.73 5.59 7.63
C LYS A 207 -9.38 6.17 8.88
N SER A 208 -10.48 5.60 9.33
CA SER A 208 -11.26 6.11 10.46
C SER A 208 -11.50 5.02 11.51
N LYS A 209 -10.90 3.85 11.28
CA LYS A 209 -11.03 2.69 12.14
C LYS A 209 -9.66 2.26 12.60
N VAL A 210 -9.63 1.79 13.84
CA VAL A 210 -8.45 1.17 14.44
C VAL A 210 -8.87 -0.21 14.89
N ILE A 211 -8.10 -1.23 14.51
CA ILE A 211 -8.27 -2.58 15.02
C ILE A 211 -7.15 -2.84 16.01
N VAL A 212 -7.50 -3.35 17.19
CA VAL A 212 -6.55 -3.87 18.19
C VAL A 212 -6.86 -5.34 18.40
N ALA A 213 -5.82 -6.17 18.46
CA ALA A 213 -5.95 -7.62 18.58
C ALA A 213 -4.93 -8.21 19.55
N GLY A 214 -5.33 -9.27 20.23
CA GLY A 214 -4.47 -10.03 21.13
C GLY A 214 -3.87 -9.22 22.28
N GLY A 215 -2.66 -9.58 22.67
CA GLY A 215 -1.99 -9.10 23.87
C GLY A 215 -2.26 -9.99 25.08
N LEU A 216 -1.83 -9.52 26.23
CA LEU A 216 -2.02 -10.16 27.53
C LEU A 216 -3.00 -9.35 28.40
N HIS A 217 -3.85 -10.07 29.13
CA HIS A 217 -4.77 -9.55 30.12
C HIS A 217 -4.41 -10.15 31.48
N ASP A 218 -3.95 -9.30 32.40
CA ASP A 218 -3.34 -9.73 33.66
C ASP A 218 -2.17 -10.72 33.44
N GLU A 219 -1.60 -11.31 34.49
CA GLU A 219 -0.47 -12.25 34.37
C GLU A 219 -0.89 -13.65 33.88
N GLU A 220 -2.19 -13.92 33.70
CA GLU A 220 -2.72 -15.29 33.51
C GLU A 220 -3.49 -15.52 32.20
N GLU A 221 -3.73 -14.51 31.36
CA GLU A 221 -4.51 -14.67 30.12
C GLU A 221 -3.84 -14.03 28.90
N VAL A 222 -3.62 -14.83 27.86
CA VAL A 222 -3.25 -14.33 26.53
C VAL A 222 -4.51 -14.25 25.67
N LEU A 223 -4.81 -13.05 25.19
CA LEU A 223 -6.01 -12.74 24.45
C LEU A 223 -5.90 -13.19 23.00
N ASN A 224 -7.00 -13.70 22.45
CA ASN A 224 -7.27 -13.75 21.01
C ASN A 224 -8.37 -12.76 20.59
N SER A 225 -8.88 -11.97 21.53
CA SER A 225 -9.95 -11.01 21.28
C SER A 225 -9.49 -9.88 20.36
N VAL A 226 -10.44 -9.38 19.57
CA VAL A 226 -10.21 -8.33 18.58
C VAL A 226 -11.28 -7.26 18.77
N GLU A 227 -10.86 -6.00 18.89
CA GLU A 227 -11.74 -4.86 19.03
C GLU A 227 -11.46 -3.84 17.92
N MET A 228 -12.52 -3.21 17.43
CA MET A 228 -12.43 -2.13 16.45
C MET A 228 -12.99 -0.84 17.04
N PHE A 229 -12.18 0.21 17.04
CA PHE A 229 -12.59 1.56 17.37
C PHE A 229 -12.96 2.32 16.10
N ASP A 230 -14.18 2.83 16.05
CA ASP A 230 -14.64 3.74 15.00
C ASP A 230 -14.50 5.18 15.52
N LEU A 231 -13.53 5.95 14.97
CA LEU A 231 -13.26 7.33 15.40
C LEU A 231 -14.48 8.23 15.21
N SER A 232 -15.26 8.02 14.13
CA SER A 232 -16.42 8.85 13.82
C SER A 232 -17.55 8.67 14.84
N LYS A 233 -17.71 7.44 15.35
CA LYS A 233 -18.71 7.10 16.37
C LYS A 233 -18.18 7.20 17.80
N ARG A 234 -16.86 7.31 17.97
CA ARG A 234 -16.14 7.17 19.24
C ARG A 234 -16.65 5.95 20.02
N ALA A 235 -16.69 4.80 19.36
CA ALA A 235 -17.24 3.58 19.92
C ALA A 235 -16.43 2.35 19.53
N TRP A 236 -16.27 1.46 20.49
CA TRP A 236 -15.68 0.14 20.30
C TRP A 236 -16.72 -0.87 19.83
N THR A 237 -16.28 -1.81 19.01
CA THR A 237 -17.07 -2.96 18.57
C THR A 237 -16.20 -4.19 18.62
N LEU A 238 -16.70 -5.25 19.27
CA LEU A 238 -16.06 -6.55 19.25
C LEU A 238 -16.11 -7.15 17.84
N LEU A 239 -14.96 -7.61 17.38
CA LEU A 239 -14.78 -8.39 16.17
C LEU A 239 -14.52 -9.86 16.52
N GLN A 240 -14.31 -10.64 15.48
CA GLN A 240 -14.12 -12.08 15.51
C GLN A 240 -12.73 -12.34 16.09
N PRO A 241 -12.62 -13.24 17.08
CA PRO A 241 -11.34 -13.53 17.70
C PRO A 241 -10.38 -14.18 16.71
N MET A 242 -9.09 -13.95 16.90
CA MET A 242 -8.01 -14.67 16.23
C MET A 242 -8.11 -16.17 16.49
N ASN A 243 -7.50 -17.00 15.63
CA ASN A 243 -7.48 -18.45 15.83
C ASN A 243 -6.66 -18.84 17.07
N GLU A 244 -5.60 -18.07 17.35
CA GLU A 244 -4.69 -18.29 18.48
C GLU A 244 -4.61 -17.01 19.33
N GLY A 245 -4.50 -17.18 20.66
CA GLY A 245 -4.15 -16.07 21.54
C GLY A 245 -2.68 -15.73 21.37
N ARG A 246 -2.34 -14.44 21.23
CA ARG A 246 -0.97 -14.01 20.99
C ARG A 246 -0.65 -12.73 21.74
N ALA A 247 0.39 -12.75 22.57
CA ALA A 247 1.06 -11.55 23.07
C ALA A 247 2.39 -11.36 22.36
N GLY A 248 2.81 -10.10 22.16
CA GLY A 248 4.08 -9.77 21.51
C GLY A 248 4.17 -10.23 20.04
N ALA A 249 3.04 -10.36 19.36
CA ALA A 249 3.00 -10.60 17.92
C ALA A 249 3.33 -9.31 17.15
N SER A 250 3.54 -9.43 15.84
CA SER A 250 3.62 -8.29 14.91
C SER A 250 2.46 -8.30 13.93
N ALA A 251 2.02 -7.12 13.50
CA ALA A 251 0.94 -6.96 12.54
C ALA A 251 1.25 -5.97 11.43
N VAL A 252 0.80 -6.30 10.21
CA VAL A 252 0.93 -5.44 9.03
C VAL A 252 -0.37 -5.44 8.22
N VAL A 253 -0.61 -4.37 7.47
CA VAL A 253 -1.69 -4.34 6.47
C VAL A 253 -1.11 -4.59 5.10
N TYR A 254 -1.60 -5.61 4.40
CA TYR A 254 -1.22 -5.92 3.02
C TYR A 254 -2.41 -6.49 2.25
N ASN A 255 -2.64 -5.99 1.03
CA ASN A 255 -3.76 -6.40 0.18
C ASN A 255 -5.14 -6.38 0.87
N ASN A 256 -5.41 -5.33 1.67
CA ASN A 256 -6.64 -5.19 2.47
C ASN A 256 -6.83 -6.35 3.48
N GLN A 257 -5.73 -6.92 3.98
CA GLN A 257 -5.71 -7.92 5.03
C GLN A 257 -4.82 -7.45 6.18
N MET A 258 -5.27 -7.66 7.41
CA MET A 258 -4.41 -7.61 8.59
C MET A 258 -3.69 -8.94 8.68
N ILE A 259 -2.38 -8.95 8.57
CA ILE A 259 -1.55 -10.14 8.72
C ILE A 259 -0.88 -10.07 10.08
N VAL A 260 -1.05 -11.12 10.89
CA VAL A 260 -0.50 -11.26 12.23
C VAL A 260 0.51 -12.40 12.23
N SER A 261 1.71 -12.16 12.76
CA SER A 261 2.77 -13.17 12.77
C SER A 261 3.42 -13.32 14.14
N GLY A 262 3.70 -14.56 14.50
CA GLY A 262 4.43 -14.94 15.72
C GLY A 262 3.68 -14.61 17.01
N GLY A 263 4.42 -14.19 18.03
CA GLY A 263 3.96 -13.99 19.40
C GLY A 263 4.08 -15.25 20.26
N CYS A 264 3.61 -15.15 21.50
CA CYS A 264 3.56 -16.25 22.46
C CYS A 264 2.16 -16.46 23.03
N ASP A 265 1.91 -17.68 23.51
CA ASP A 265 0.75 -18.02 24.33
C ASP A 265 1.04 -17.87 25.83
N ILE A 266 0.09 -18.29 26.66
CA ILE A 266 0.18 -18.17 28.13
C ILE A 266 1.26 -19.06 28.75
N GLU A 267 1.65 -20.14 28.09
CA GLU A 267 2.73 -21.02 28.54
C GLU A 267 4.11 -20.50 28.05
N ALA A 268 4.14 -19.27 27.52
CA ALA A 268 5.28 -18.67 26.84
C ALA A 268 5.76 -19.47 25.62
N ASN A 269 4.93 -20.35 25.06
CA ASN A 269 5.28 -21.06 23.83
C ASN A 269 5.27 -20.05 22.68
N ILE A 270 6.43 -19.86 22.07
CA ILE A 270 6.55 -18.94 20.93
C ILE A 270 6.14 -19.67 19.65
N THR A 271 5.49 -18.95 18.73
CA THR A 271 5.04 -19.52 17.46
C THR A 271 5.70 -18.86 16.25
N ASN A 272 5.70 -19.59 15.12
CA ASN A 272 6.07 -19.07 13.81
C ASN A 272 4.86 -19.02 12.85
N SER A 273 3.65 -19.23 13.38
CA SER A 273 2.40 -19.16 12.61
C SER A 273 2.11 -17.73 12.15
N ILE A 274 1.38 -17.66 11.04
CA ILE A 274 0.89 -16.43 10.45
C ILE A 274 -0.60 -16.64 10.18
N GLU A 275 -1.43 -15.70 10.61
CA GLU A 275 -2.85 -15.68 10.30
C GLU A 275 -3.28 -14.30 9.80
N ALA A 276 -4.41 -14.23 9.09
CA ALA A 276 -4.88 -12.98 8.53
C ALA A 276 -6.39 -12.78 8.62
N LEU A 277 -6.78 -11.53 8.80
CA LEU A 277 -8.15 -11.05 8.72
C LEU A 277 -8.34 -10.26 7.43
N ALA A 278 -9.20 -10.73 6.54
CA ALA A 278 -9.47 -10.08 5.26
C ALA A 278 -10.49 -8.93 5.36
N ASN A 279 -10.41 -8.02 4.40
CA ASN A 279 -11.30 -6.88 4.19
C ASN A 279 -11.31 -5.91 5.39
N VAL A 280 -10.14 -5.48 5.84
CA VAL A 280 -10.00 -4.62 7.03
C VAL A 280 -10.67 -3.25 6.91
N ASP A 281 -10.81 -2.72 5.69
CA ASP A 281 -11.51 -1.45 5.47
C ASP A 281 -13.04 -1.58 5.72
N GLU A 282 -13.59 -2.76 5.45
CA GLU A 282 -15.03 -3.09 5.52
C GLU A 282 -15.28 -4.35 6.37
N VAL A 283 -14.60 -4.48 7.51
CA VAL A 283 -14.77 -5.66 8.37
C VAL A 283 -16.24 -5.83 8.74
N SER A 284 -16.73 -7.04 8.51
CA SER A 284 -18.09 -7.44 8.87
C SER A 284 -18.04 -8.50 9.95
N ARG A 285 -19.18 -8.73 10.62
CA ARG A 285 -19.31 -9.85 11.57
C ARG A 285 -19.23 -11.23 10.91
N LEU A 286 -19.16 -11.30 9.58
CA LEU A 286 -18.97 -12.53 8.82
C LEU A 286 -17.51 -12.73 8.40
N SER A 287 -16.63 -11.76 8.64
CA SER A 287 -15.20 -11.91 8.39
C SER A 287 -14.64 -13.03 9.25
N MET A 288 -13.68 -13.78 8.71
CA MET A 288 -13.04 -14.91 9.39
C MET A 288 -11.54 -14.76 9.33
N TRP A 289 -10.86 -15.30 10.34
CA TRP A 289 -9.41 -15.42 10.36
C TRP A 289 -8.97 -16.64 9.56
N GLU A 290 -7.99 -16.47 8.70
CA GLU A 290 -7.43 -17.53 7.88
C GLU A 290 -5.96 -17.77 8.24
N ASN A 291 -5.58 -19.04 8.39
CA ASN A 291 -4.17 -19.39 8.55
C ASN A 291 -3.44 -19.23 7.22
N ILE A 292 -2.38 -18.42 7.20
CA ILE A 292 -1.50 -18.30 6.04
C ILE A 292 -0.51 -19.47 6.07
N PRO A 293 -0.30 -20.21 4.96
CA PRO A 293 0.62 -21.35 4.94
C PRO A 293 2.09 -20.98 5.15
N ALA A 294 2.49 -19.75 4.83
CA ALA A 294 3.82 -19.23 5.13
C ALA A 294 4.11 -19.25 6.63
N LYS A 295 5.40 -19.42 6.97
CA LYS A 295 5.87 -19.45 8.36
C LYS A 295 7.02 -18.46 8.53
N LEU A 296 7.15 -17.92 9.73
CA LEU A 296 8.35 -17.18 10.12
C LEU A 296 9.58 -18.12 10.06
N PRO A 297 10.80 -17.57 9.86
CA PRO A 297 12.03 -18.38 9.72
C PRO A 297 12.32 -19.27 10.94
N CYS A 298 11.89 -18.83 12.11
CA CYS A 298 11.88 -19.54 13.38
C CYS A 298 10.68 -19.04 14.20
N LYS A 299 10.46 -19.62 15.39
CA LYS A 299 9.49 -19.07 16.35
C LYS A 299 9.98 -17.70 16.82
N LEU A 300 9.12 -16.70 16.77
CA LEU A 300 9.49 -15.34 17.17
C LEU A 300 8.33 -14.66 17.92
N GLY A 301 8.67 -14.07 19.06
CA GLY A 301 7.88 -13.04 19.74
C GLY A 301 8.68 -11.74 19.81
N GLU A 302 8.00 -10.61 19.98
CA GLU A 302 8.59 -9.27 20.10
C GLU A 302 9.48 -8.86 18.91
N HIS A 303 9.29 -9.52 17.77
CA HIS A 303 9.82 -9.11 16.47
C HIS A 303 8.95 -8.03 15.87
N GLN A 304 9.51 -7.29 14.91
CA GLN A 304 8.74 -6.37 14.08
C GLN A 304 8.66 -6.88 12.64
N THR A 305 7.54 -6.59 11.97
CA THR A 305 7.37 -6.91 10.56
C THR A 305 6.87 -5.73 9.74
N VAL A 306 7.28 -5.69 8.49
CA VAL A 306 6.78 -4.76 7.46
C VAL A 306 6.60 -5.49 6.15
N VAL A 307 5.79 -4.95 5.25
CA VAL A 307 5.65 -5.49 3.90
C VAL A 307 6.46 -4.65 2.93
N TYR A 308 7.31 -5.31 2.14
CA TYR A 308 8.11 -4.69 1.10
C TYR A 308 8.16 -5.61 -0.13
N ASN A 309 7.79 -5.10 -1.31
CA ASN A 309 7.70 -5.86 -2.57
C ASN A 309 7.00 -7.22 -2.41
N ASP A 310 5.79 -7.21 -1.84
CA ASP A 310 4.93 -8.39 -1.63
C ASP A 310 5.49 -9.46 -0.65
N ASN A 311 6.63 -9.19 -0.02
CA ASN A 311 7.23 -10.04 0.99
C ASN A 311 7.15 -9.40 2.38
N LEU A 312 7.09 -10.24 3.39
CA LEU A 312 7.18 -9.85 4.79
C LEU A 312 8.65 -9.76 5.18
N ILE A 313 9.12 -8.58 5.55
CA ILE A 313 10.44 -8.40 6.18
C ILE A 313 10.25 -8.54 7.69
N VAL A 314 11.04 -9.42 8.30
CA VAL A 314 10.99 -9.79 9.71
C VAL A 314 12.31 -9.37 10.35
N VAL A 315 12.23 -8.60 11.43
CA VAL A 315 13.40 -8.02 12.11
C VAL A 315 13.39 -8.41 13.59
N GLY A 316 14.52 -8.97 14.05
CA GLY A 316 14.79 -9.24 15.46
C GLY A 316 13.79 -10.18 16.11
N GLY A 317 13.52 -9.92 17.39
CA GLY A 317 12.64 -10.71 18.26
C GLY A 317 13.39 -11.70 19.13
N LYS A 318 12.62 -12.49 19.89
CA LYS A 318 13.12 -13.55 20.78
C LYS A 318 12.48 -14.91 20.48
N SER A 319 13.21 -15.99 20.75
CA SER A 319 12.75 -17.38 20.65
C SER A 319 13.06 -18.18 21.92
N ASP A 320 12.24 -19.21 22.15
CA ASP A 320 12.31 -20.23 23.21
C ASP A 320 12.89 -21.57 22.69
N ASP A 321 13.42 -21.61 21.46
CA ASP A 321 13.94 -22.84 20.82
C ASP A 321 15.16 -23.47 21.54
N SER A 322 15.64 -22.88 22.64
CA SER A 322 16.68 -23.43 23.52
C SER A 322 16.33 -23.21 25.00
N ASP A 323 17.07 -23.88 25.90
CA ASP A 323 16.92 -23.70 27.36
C ASP A 323 17.08 -22.23 27.82
N ASP A 324 17.68 -21.37 27.00
CA ASP A 324 17.80 -19.92 27.19
C ASP A 324 16.97 -19.13 26.16
N ILE A 325 16.41 -17.98 26.56
CA ILE A 325 15.72 -17.03 25.66
C ILE A 325 16.75 -16.38 24.71
N LEU A 326 16.66 -16.70 23.42
CA LEU A 326 17.57 -16.18 22.39
C LEU A 326 16.99 -14.94 21.74
N HIS A 327 17.74 -13.83 21.81
CA HIS A 327 17.44 -12.62 21.02
C HIS A 327 18.12 -12.73 19.65
N PHE A 328 17.44 -12.28 18.60
CA PHE A 328 17.94 -12.36 17.22
C PHE A 328 18.37 -10.99 16.71
N ASP A 329 19.39 -10.99 15.85
CA ASP A 329 19.80 -9.84 15.05
C ASP A 329 19.33 -9.97 13.59
N ASN A 330 18.69 -11.08 13.23
CA ASN A 330 18.37 -11.41 11.86
C ASN A 330 17.36 -10.43 11.24
N ILE A 331 17.61 -10.08 9.99
CA ILE A 331 16.65 -9.46 9.08
C ILE A 331 16.36 -10.48 7.99
N SER A 332 15.12 -10.98 7.95
CA SER A 332 14.72 -12.05 7.03
C SER A 332 13.54 -11.64 6.16
N GLU A 333 13.49 -12.18 4.96
CA GLU A 333 12.38 -12.06 4.02
C GLU A 333 11.56 -13.34 4.05
N VAL A 334 10.24 -13.23 4.11
CA VAL A 334 9.29 -14.33 4.01
C VAL A 334 8.30 -14.02 2.89
N SER A 335 8.18 -14.92 1.91
CA SER A 335 7.19 -14.77 0.85
C SER A 335 5.81 -15.19 1.34
N LEU A 336 4.83 -14.30 1.18
CA LEU A 336 3.44 -14.55 1.53
C LEU A 336 2.66 -15.30 0.44
N VAL A 337 3.31 -15.62 -0.67
CA VAL A 337 2.74 -16.36 -1.81
C VAL A 337 3.52 -17.65 -2.06
N PRO A 338 2.91 -18.69 -2.66
CA PRO A 338 3.62 -19.92 -3.00
C PRO A 338 4.89 -19.62 -3.83
N PRO A 339 6.05 -20.22 -3.51
CA PRO A 339 6.25 -21.39 -2.64
C PRO A 339 6.49 -21.10 -1.15
N TYR A 340 6.20 -19.90 -0.65
CA TYR A 340 6.32 -19.52 0.76
C TYR A 340 7.76 -19.65 1.33
N THR A 341 8.75 -19.21 0.57
CA THR A 341 10.15 -19.30 0.96
C THR A 341 10.54 -18.26 2.00
N SER A 342 11.49 -18.61 2.86
CA SER A 342 12.18 -17.67 3.73
C SER A 342 13.64 -17.51 3.33
N LYS A 343 14.20 -16.32 3.53
CA LYS A 343 15.58 -15.98 3.20
C LYS A 343 16.16 -15.01 4.23
N LEU A 344 17.32 -15.34 4.80
CA LEU A 344 18.09 -14.37 5.58
C LEU A 344 18.68 -13.30 4.65
N LEU A 345 18.41 -12.03 4.93
CA LEU A 345 18.92 -10.90 4.17
C LEU A 345 20.21 -10.36 4.79
N ALA A 346 20.14 -9.96 6.06
CA ALA A 346 21.24 -9.36 6.81
C ALA A 346 21.13 -9.68 8.30
N SER A 347 22.13 -9.27 9.07
CA SER A 347 22.09 -9.22 10.52
C SER A 347 22.28 -7.78 10.99
N MET A 348 21.52 -7.40 12.00
CA MET A 348 21.66 -6.17 12.74
C MET A 348 23.00 -6.16 13.49
N PRO A 349 23.55 -4.97 13.80
CA PRO A 349 24.78 -4.88 14.61
C PRO A 349 24.62 -5.47 16.02
N GLN A 350 23.38 -5.56 16.52
CA GLN A 350 23.04 -6.11 17.81
C GLN A 350 21.78 -6.97 17.73
N LYS A 351 21.73 -7.98 18.60
CA LYS A 351 20.52 -8.75 18.88
C LYS A 351 19.51 -7.83 19.56
N ILE A 352 18.23 -7.94 19.18
CA ILE A 352 17.23 -6.95 19.54
C ILE A 352 15.84 -7.59 19.66
N ALA A 353 15.14 -7.31 20.75
CA ALA A 353 13.71 -7.55 20.94
C ALA A 353 13.06 -6.25 21.45
N ASP A 354 11.73 -6.19 21.52
CA ASP A 354 10.99 -5.05 22.08
C ASP A 354 11.31 -3.69 21.43
N HIS A 355 11.75 -3.71 20.17
CA HIS A 355 12.14 -2.54 19.43
C HIS A 355 10.97 -1.95 18.66
N GLY A 356 11.05 -0.65 18.42
CA GLY A 356 10.22 0.02 17.42
C GLY A 356 10.80 -0.13 16.02
N MET A 357 9.93 -0.14 15.01
CA MET A 357 10.36 -0.12 13.61
C MET A 357 9.36 0.62 12.73
N GLU A 358 9.87 1.48 11.85
CA GLU A 358 9.06 2.20 10.87
C GLU A 358 9.67 2.12 9.47
N CYS A 359 8.81 1.97 8.45
CA CYS A 359 9.21 1.88 7.05
C CYS A 359 9.14 3.25 6.35
N PHE A 360 10.22 3.61 5.65
CA PHE A 360 10.38 4.81 4.84
C PHE A 360 10.80 4.40 3.43
N ASP A 361 9.81 4.09 2.58
CA ASP A 361 10.00 3.58 1.22
C ASP A 361 10.80 2.26 1.21
N ASP A 362 12.10 2.33 0.95
CA ASP A 362 13.05 1.20 0.91
C ASP A 362 13.92 1.09 2.17
N LYS A 363 13.64 1.88 3.21
CA LYS A 363 14.45 1.96 4.43
C LYS A 363 13.64 1.64 5.67
N LEU A 364 14.14 0.73 6.48
CA LEU A 364 13.59 0.40 7.78
C LEU A 364 14.38 1.13 8.84
N VAL A 365 13.71 1.95 9.64
CA VAL A 365 14.31 2.65 10.77
C VAL A 365 13.91 1.91 12.04
N ILE A 366 14.89 1.26 12.64
CA ILE A 366 14.77 0.40 13.83
C ILE A 366 15.28 1.18 15.03
N VAL A 367 14.48 1.25 16.10
CA VAL A 367 14.68 2.23 17.16
C VAL A 367 14.58 1.58 18.54
N GLY A 368 15.61 1.79 19.36
CA GLY A 368 15.75 1.28 20.72
C GLY A 368 15.65 -0.24 20.80
N GLY A 369 14.85 -0.76 21.74
CA GLY A 369 14.72 -2.19 21.98
C GLY A 369 15.87 -2.75 22.81
N GLY A 370 15.54 -3.79 23.58
CA GLY A 370 16.42 -4.36 24.60
C GLY A 370 17.16 -5.61 24.15
N ASN A 371 18.30 -5.84 24.81
CA ASN A 371 18.97 -7.13 24.89
C ASN A 371 19.38 -7.35 26.35
N PRO A 372 19.08 -8.51 26.97
CA PRO A 372 19.46 -8.83 28.35
C PRO A 372 20.96 -8.66 28.65
N SER A 373 21.81 -8.60 27.61
CA SER A 373 23.26 -8.54 27.70
C SER A 373 23.85 -7.12 27.60
N THR A 374 23.07 -6.08 27.29
CA THR A 374 23.61 -4.73 27.02
C THR A 374 22.72 -3.62 27.57
N GLU A 375 23.34 -2.51 28.02
CA GLU A 375 22.62 -1.30 28.47
C GLU A 375 22.28 -0.32 27.31
N ASP A 376 22.51 -0.70 26.05
CA ASP A 376 22.49 0.16 24.85
C ASP A 376 21.11 0.22 24.15
N ASP A 377 20.03 0.45 24.89
CA ASP A 377 18.65 0.40 24.35
C ASP A 377 18.21 1.73 23.70
N ASN A 378 19.15 2.61 23.36
CA ASN A 378 18.88 3.89 22.68
C ASN A 378 19.37 3.92 21.23
N LYS A 379 19.90 2.82 20.69
CA LYS A 379 20.46 2.81 19.33
C LYS A 379 19.36 2.98 18.27
N VAL A 380 19.76 3.57 17.15
CA VAL A 380 18.93 3.70 15.95
C VAL A 380 19.71 3.13 14.78
N VAL A 381 19.10 2.18 14.08
CA VAL A 381 19.70 1.52 12.92
C VAL A 381 18.78 1.67 11.73
N MET A 382 19.33 2.12 10.62
CA MET A 382 18.65 2.17 9.34
C MET A 382 19.10 0.99 8.48
N TYR A 383 18.16 0.16 8.06
CA TYR A 383 18.40 -0.91 7.09
C TYR A 383 17.84 -0.50 5.72
N ASP A 384 18.72 -0.38 4.73
CA ASP A 384 18.35 -0.12 3.33
C ASP A 384 18.09 -1.47 2.65
N VAL A 385 16.80 -1.79 2.43
CA VAL A 385 16.36 -3.07 1.89
C VAL A 385 16.85 -3.25 0.45
N SER A 386 16.99 -2.16 -0.31
CA SER A 386 17.45 -2.20 -1.70
C SER A 386 18.93 -2.56 -1.83
N LYS A 387 19.73 -2.13 -0.85
CA LYS A 387 21.18 -2.40 -0.81
C LYS A 387 21.55 -3.57 0.08
N ASN A 388 20.62 -4.03 0.91
CA ASN A 388 20.86 -5.03 1.95
C ASN A 388 21.97 -4.59 2.93
N GLU A 389 21.92 -3.35 3.38
CA GLU A 389 22.95 -2.74 4.23
C GLU A 389 22.35 -2.09 5.47
N CYS A 390 22.93 -2.38 6.64
CA CYS A 390 22.64 -1.69 7.89
C CYS A 390 23.57 -0.50 8.07
N LYS A 391 23.04 0.62 8.56
CA LYS A 391 23.79 1.81 8.94
C LYS A 391 23.29 2.34 10.28
N GLU A 392 24.22 2.55 11.20
CA GLU A 392 23.92 3.19 12.48
C GLU A 392 23.65 4.68 12.29
N PHE A 393 22.59 5.15 12.93
CA PHE A 393 22.16 6.55 12.97
C PHE A 393 22.40 7.12 14.37
N ALA A 394 22.32 8.44 14.53
CA ALA A 394 22.44 9.06 15.86
C ALA A 394 21.39 8.45 16.81
N PRO A 395 21.77 8.12 18.06
CA PRO A 395 20.91 7.40 18.99
C PRO A 395 19.76 8.28 19.51
N LEU A 396 18.77 7.63 20.12
CA LEU A 396 17.75 8.27 20.92
C LEU A 396 18.37 8.97 22.16
N PRO A 397 17.69 10.02 22.68
CA PRO A 397 18.18 10.77 23.83
C PRO A 397 18.12 9.98 25.15
N TYR A 398 17.45 8.83 25.17
CA TYR A 398 17.37 7.94 26.32
C TYR A 398 17.20 6.47 25.86
N PRO A 399 17.64 5.49 26.65
CA PRO A 399 17.36 4.06 26.43
C PRO A 399 15.88 3.75 26.58
N VAL A 400 15.34 2.95 25.67
CA VAL A 400 13.92 2.57 25.70
C VAL A 400 13.68 1.28 24.91
N GLY A 401 13.03 0.32 25.55
CA GLY A 401 12.36 -0.82 24.92
C GLY A 401 10.87 -0.80 25.22
N LEU A 402 10.12 -1.76 24.67
CA LEU A 402 8.68 -1.93 24.92
C LEU A 402 7.84 -0.70 24.53
N MET A 403 8.38 0.16 23.67
CA MET A 403 7.68 1.34 23.18
C MET A 403 6.68 0.98 22.08
N ALA A 404 5.74 1.88 21.83
CA ALA A 404 5.10 1.95 20.52
C ALA A 404 5.87 2.93 19.62
N THR A 405 5.88 2.67 18.31
CA THR A 405 6.30 3.65 17.31
C THR A 405 5.19 3.95 16.33
N VAL A 406 5.19 5.17 15.79
CA VAL A 406 4.40 5.53 14.62
C VAL A 406 5.23 6.40 13.67
N ARG A 407 5.13 6.16 12.37
CA ARG A 407 5.66 7.06 11.34
C ARG A 407 4.78 8.29 11.18
N TRP A 408 5.38 9.46 11.27
CA TRP A 408 4.76 10.74 10.92
C TRP A 408 5.66 11.52 9.94
N HIS A 409 5.30 11.46 8.65
CA HIS A 409 6.09 12.00 7.55
C HIS A 409 7.53 11.47 7.53
N ASP A 410 8.52 12.36 7.70
CA ASP A 410 9.96 12.03 7.75
C ASP A 410 10.44 11.69 9.18
N ASN A 411 9.52 11.46 10.11
CA ASN A 411 9.83 11.27 11.52
C ASN A 411 9.31 9.92 12.04
N VAL A 412 10.04 9.35 12.99
CA VAL A 412 9.57 8.28 13.86
C VAL A 412 9.19 8.89 15.19
N ILE A 413 7.99 8.61 15.68
CA ILE A 413 7.54 9.03 17.00
C ILE A 413 7.59 7.83 17.93
N VAL A 414 8.31 7.96 19.02
CA VAL A 414 8.52 6.94 20.04
C VAL A 414 7.65 7.27 21.25
N LEU A 415 6.81 6.33 21.66
CA LEU A 415 5.73 6.52 22.63
C LEU A 415 5.89 5.53 23.80
N GLY A 416 6.07 6.06 25.00
CA GLY A 416 6.15 5.26 26.22
C GLY A 416 7.35 4.33 26.25
N GLY A 417 7.10 3.08 26.61
CA GLY A 417 8.12 2.05 26.81
C GLY A 417 8.63 2.01 28.25
N ALA A 418 9.73 1.30 28.46
CA ALA A 418 10.40 1.18 29.74
C ALA A 418 11.90 1.46 29.61
N HIS A 419 12.50 1.92 30.71
CA HIS A 419 13.95 1.97 30.87
C HIS A 419 14.47 0.67 31.52
N HIS A 420 15.78 0.53 31.70
CA HIS A 420 16.44 -0.60 32.37
C HIS A 420 15.88 -0.99 33.74
N ASP A 421 15.31 -0.04 34.49
CA ASP A 421 14.68 -0.31 35.80
C ASP A 421 13.23 -0.83 35.68
N ASP A 422 12.80 -1.13 34.45
CA ASP A 422 11.45 -1.59 34.07
C ASP A 422 10.31 -0.61 34.43
N GLU A 423 10.67 0.64 34.73
CA GLU A 423 9.71 1.71 34.99
C GLU A 423 9.02 2.16 33.69
N ALA A 424 7.69 2.05 33.66
CA ALA A 424 6.87 2.53 32.55
C ALA A 424 7.03 4.04 32.33
N LEU A 425 7.16 4.44 31.06
CA LEU A 425 7.36 5.83 30.65
C LEU A 425 6.08 6.42 30.08
N ASN A 426 5.87 7.72 30.26
CA ASN A 426 4.91 8.52 29.49
C ASN A 426 5.62 9.48 28.52
N LYS A 427 6.92 9.27 28.30
CA LYS A 427 7.74 10.10 27.43
C LYS A 427 7.35 9.90 25.97
N VAL A 428 7.43 10.98 25.22
CA VAL A 428 7.16 10.99 23.78
C VAL A 428 8.28 11.74 23.11
N SER A 429 8.94 11.10 22.14
CA SER A 429 10.00 11.74 21.37
C SER A 429 9.74 11.61 19.88
N ILE A 430 10.16 12.61 19.12
CA ILE A 430 10.08 12.65 17.66
C ILE A 430 11.49 12.69 17.09
N TYR A 431 11.82 11.67 16.31
CA TYR A 431 13.12 11.46 15.69
C TYR A 431 13.02 11.73 14.19
N ASN A 432 13.71 12.76 13.69
CA ASN A 432 13.74 13.05 12.27
C ASN A 432 14.77 12.17 11.56
N VAL A 433 14.34 11.34 10.62
CA VAL A 433 15.19 10.34 9.96
C VAL A 433 16.25 11.00 9.08
N LYS A 434 15.98 12.18 8.51
CA LYS A 434 16.91 12.88 7.61
C LYS A 434 17.99 13.64 8.37
N THR A 435 17.63 14.34 9.44
CA THR A 435 18.57 15.14 10.23
C THR A 435 19.19 14.37 11.39
N GLN A 436 18.63 13.22 11.75
CA GLN A 436 19.01 12.39 12.90
C GLN A 436 18.91 13.14 14.24
N LYS A 437 18.05 14.17 14.29
CA LYS A 437 17.78 14.93 15.50
C LYS A 437 16.52 14.41 16.18
N CYS A 438 16.51 14.49 17.51
CA CYS A 438 15.42 14.06 18.35
C CYS A 438 14.93 15.20 19.25
N HIS A 439 13.61 15.31 19.38
CA HIS A 439 12.96 16.30 20.25
C HIS A 439 11.89 15.64 21.09
N MET A 440 11.64 16.20 22.29
CA MET A 440 10.56 15.73 23.15
C MET A 440 9.24 16.39 22.77
N LEU A 441 8.17 15.60 22.67
CA LEU A 441 6.80 16.05 22.56
C LEU A 441 6.13 16.08 23.95
N PRO A 442 4.93 16.68 24.10
CA PRO A 442 4.19 16.61 25.35
C PRO A 442 4.03 15.16 25.81
N PRO A 443 4.23 14.87 27.10
CA PRO A 443 4.13 13.51 27.61
C PRO A 443 2.69 13.01 27.55
N MET A 444 2.53 11.70 27.40
CA MET A 444 1.26 10.98 27.50
C MET A 444 0.59 11.20 28.87
N LEU A 445 -0.73 11.04 28.91
CA LEU A 445 -1.54 11.16 30.13
C LEU A 445 -1.17 10.07 31.14
N TYR A 446 -0.90 8.87 30.64
CA TYR A 446 -0.57 7.70 31.44
C TYR A 446 0.83 7.18 31.09
N LYS A 447 1.55 6.66 32.09
CA LYS A 447 2.79 5.88 31.87
C LYS A 447 2.42 4.51 31.33
N ARG A 448 3.11 4.05 30.29
CA ARG A 448 2.78 2.78 29.61
C ARG A 448 4.04 2.12 29.04
N LYS A 449 4.25 0.84 29.32
CA LYS A 449 5.16 -0.06 28.57
C LYS A 449 4.36 -1.15 27.87
N GLY A 450 4.86 -1.69 26.76
CA GLY A 450 4.16 -2.70 25.96
C GLY A 450 2.83 -2.20 25.39
N CYS A 451 2.67 -0.89 25.17
CA CYS A 451 1.49 -0.33 24.54
C CYS A 451 1.55 -0.47 23.02
N THR A 452 0.42 -0.22 22.35
CA THR A 452 0.35 -0.17 20.89
C THR A 452 -0.18 1.17 20.43
N ALA A 453 0.26 1.64 19.26
CA ALA A 453 -0.14 2.93 18.74
C ALA A 453 -0.31 2.93 17.22
N VAL A 454 -1.19 3.81 16.74
CA VAL A 454 -1.40 4.04 15.31
C VAL A 454 -1.53 5.54 15.03
N LEU A 455 -1.20 5.92 13.80
CA LEU A 455 -1.46 7.27 13.28
C LEU A 455 -2.69 7.22 12.35
N VAL A 456 -3.74 7.97 12.71
CA VAL A 456 -5.01 8.07 11.98
C VAL A 456 -5.37 9.54 11.82
N ASP A 457 -5.61 10.02 10.59
CA ASP A 457 -6.01 11.42 10.31
C ASP A 457 -5.19 12.49 11.08
N ASN A 458 -3.87 12.31 11.12
CA ASN A 458 -2.97 13.20 11.84
C ASN A 458 -3.23 13.27 13.36
N MET A 459 -3.68 12.15 13.93
CA MET A 459 -3.88 11.91 15.34
C MET A 459 -3.18 10.61 15.71
N ILE A 460 -2.32 10.66 16.73
CA ILE A 460 -1.76 9.45 17.30
C ILE A 460 -2.81 8.89 18.25
N ILE A 461 -3.09 7.60 18.20
CA ILE A 461 -3.92 6.90 19.17
C ILE A 461 -3.04 5.86 19.84
N VAL A 462 -2.93 5.93 21.16
CA VAL A 462 -2.18 4.98 21.99
C VAL A 462 -3.17 4.18 22.82
N MET A 463 -3.02 2.87 22.81
CA MET A 463 -3.97 1.92 23.41
C MET A 463 -3.23 0.93 24.32
N GLY A 464 -3.79 0.71 25.50
CA GLY A 464 -3.35 -0.36 26.39
C GLY A 464 -1.94 -0.18 26.96
N GLY A 465 -1.24 -1.29 27.12
CA GLY A 465 0.05 -1.36 27.81
C GLY A 465 -0.09 -1.64 29.31
N LEU A 466 1.06 -1.78 29.97
CA LEU A 466 1.23 -1.93 31.41
C LEU A 466 1.57 -0.57 32.02
N ASP A 467 0.94 -0.25 33.16
CA ASP A 467 1.30 0.93 33.93
C ASP A 467 2.55 0.72 34.81
N GLU A 468 2.84 1.66 35.71
CA GLU A 468 3.98 1.57 36.63
C GLU A 468 3.83 0.51 37.74
N ASN A 469 2.65 -0.12 37.85
CA ASN A 469 2.36 -1.21 38.78
C ASN A 469 2.15 -2.54 38.03
N ASP A 470 2.58 -2.62 36.76
CA ASP A 470 2.38 -3.77 35.88
C ASP A 470 0.90 -4.15 35.67
N GLN A 471 -0.02 -3.19 35.80
CA GLN A 471 -1.43 -3.43 35.52
C GLN A 471 -1.76 -3.17 34.05
N CYS A 472 -2.44 -4.13 33.42
CA CYS A 472 -2.96 -3.95 32.07
C CYS A 472 -3.95 -2.79 32.01
N LEU A 473 -3.73 -1.90 31.05
CA LEU A 473 -4.58 -0.74 30.82
C LEU A 473 -5.62 -1.03 29.73
N LYS A 474 -6.84 -0.52 29.94
CA LYS A 474 -7.87 -0.37 28.90
C LYS A 474 -7.97 1.05 28.35
N SER A 475 -7.28 1.99 28.99
CA SER A 475 -7.35 3.40 28.64
C SER A 475 -6.73 3.64 27.27
N VAL A 476 -7.33 4.59 26.56
CA VAL A 476 -6.95 4.98 25.21
C VAL A 476 -6.80 6.48 25.22
N GLU A 477 -5.70 6.97 24.70
CA GLU A 477 -5.40 8.39 24.65
C GLU A 477 -4.95 8.76 23.25
N SER A 478 -5.25 9.99 22.85
CA SER A 478 -4.87 10.48 21.54
C SER A 478 -4.13 11.79 21.61
N PHE A 479 -3.08 11.90 20.79
CA PHE A 479 -2.36 13.14 20.60
C PHE A 479 -2.82 13.80 19.33
N ASN A 480 -3.34 15.01 19.48
CA ASN A 480 -3.73 15.82 18.34
C ASN A 480 -2.63 16.85 18.04
N PHE A 481 -1.90 16.68 16.93
CA PHE A 481 -0.88 17.64 16.47
C PHE A 481 -1.43 19.05 16.29
N SER A 482 -2.74 19.18 16.06
CA SER A 482 -3.40 20.46 15.92
C SER A 482 -3.49 21.25 17.23
N ARG A 483 -3.84 20.56 18.32
CA ARG A 483 -4.02 21.20 19.64
C ARG A 483 -2.73 21.15 20.46
N TYR A 484 -1.82 20.27 20.06
CA TYR A 484 -0.58 19.94 20.75
C TYR A 484 -0.85 19.50 22.20
N THR A 485 -1.88 18.67 22.37
CA THR A 485 -2.37 18.16 23.65
C THR A 485 -2.86 16.75 23.50
N TRP A 486 -2.69 15.96 24.56
CA TRP A 486 -3.32 14.66 24.71
C TRP A 486 -4.78 14.81 25.17
N GLU A 487 -5.65 13.93 24.69
CA GLU A 487 -7.02 13.76 25.17
C GLU A 487 -7.33 12.29 25.41
N GLU A 488 -8.22 12.02 26.36
CA GLU A 488 -8.70 10.67 26.60
C GLU A 488 -9.79 10.30 25.59
N LEU A 489 -9.67 9.10 25.03
CA LEU A 489 -10.67 8.46 24.18
C LEU A 489 -11.43 7.40 24.98
N PRO A 490 -12.61 6.96 24.51
CA PRO A 490 -13.32 5.83 25.13
C PRO A 490 -12.39 4.63 25.30
N SER A 491 -12.41 4.04 26.49
CA SER A 491 -11.60 2.86 26.80
C SER A 491 -12.01 1.64 25.97
N MET A 492 -11.05 0.75 25.73
CA MET A 492 -11.30 -0.60 25.22
C MET A 492 -12.24 -1.38 26.16
N HIS A 493 -12.87 -2.43 25.64
CA HIS A 493 -13.65 -3.36 26.46
C HIS A 493 -12.74 -4.16 27.40
N GLU A 494 -11.61 -4.65 26.87
CA GLU A 494 -10.65 -5.45 27.62
C GLU A 494 -9.33 -4.68 27.78
N ALA A 495 -8.74 -4.79 28.97
CA ALA A 495 -7.41 -4.26 29.20
C ALA A 495 -6.38 -5.18 28.54
N ARG A 496 -5.37 -4.61 27.88
CA ARG A 496 -4.38 -5.42 27.17
C ARG A 496 -3.02 -4.75 27.12
N ALA A 497 -1.95 -5.53 27.23
CA ALA A 497 -0.58 -5.13 26.93
C ALA A 497 0.04 -6.06 25.88
N HIS A 498 1.12 -5.64 25.24
CA HIS A 498 1.79 -6.37 24.14
C HIS A 498 0.83 -6.78 23.01
N ALA A 499 -0.21 -5.96 22.82
CA ALA A 499 -1.19 -6.12 21.77
C ALA A 499 -0.67 -5.54 20.46
N ILE A 500 -1.30 -5.96 19.37
CA ILE A 500 -1.06 -5.41 18.03
C ILE A 500 -2.19 -4.48 17.64
N SER A 501 -1.89 -3.46 16.84
CA SER A 501 -2.92 -2.60 16.27
C SER A 501 -2.60 -2.17 14.85
N ILE A 502 -3.66 -1.89 14.08
CA ILE A 502 -3.58 -1.35 12.73
C ILE A 502 -4.61 -0.22 12.55
N ALA A 503 -4.31 0.71 11.65
CA ALA A 503 -5.28 1.66 11.13
C ALA A 503 -5.86 1.15 9.80
N CYS A 504 -7.18 1.21 9.63
CA CYS A 504 -7.90 0.88 8.39
C CYS A 504 -8.91 1.94 7.95
#